data_AF-A0AAN8HG53-F1
#
_entry.id   AF-A0AAN8HG53-F1
#
_cell.length_a   1.000
_cell.length_b   1.000
_cell.length_c   1.000
_cell.angle_alpha   90.00
_cell.angle_beta   90.00
_cell.angle_gamma   90.00
#
_symmetry.space_group_name_H-M   'P 1'
#
loop_
_entity.id
_entity.type
_entity.pdbx_description
1 polymer ?
#
loop_
_entity_poly.entity_id
_entity_poly.type
_entity_poly.pdbx_seq_one_letter_code
_entity_poly.pdbx_strand_id
1 'polypeptide(L)'
;MVCALCCSVAFPSASSCVDDLDESRSLRLKDLLSDYFDKRRDLSQMLAPVYIEELDKYKFSDWENQIRADIRSFLSNRSDEKFSGRAVARILHGIGSPCFPAQIYGRDRRYWRKYIQFDFNQLIRLATQEIIHFK
;
A
#
# COMPACT_ATOMS: atom_id res chain seq x y z
N MET A 1 -13.29 -7.09 13.02
CA MET A 1 -13.60 -6.13 14.10
C MET A 1 -14.58 -5.06 13.63
N VAL A 2 -14.29 -4.31 12.54
CA VAL A 2 -15.24 -3.33 11.95
C VAL A 2 -16.60 -3.94 11.59
N CYS A 3 -16.61 -5.16 11.04
CA CYS A 3 -17.84 -5.87 10.67
C CYS A 3 -18.81 -6.07 11.87
N ALA A 4 -18.29 -6.29 13.09
CA ALA A 4 -19.14 -6.48 14.27
C ALA A 4 -19.82 -5.17 14.73
N LEU A 5 -19.15 -4.02 14.55
CA LEU A 5 -19.72 -2.70 14.85
C LEU A 5 -20.92 -2.41 13.94
N CYS A 6 -20.77 -2.65 12.63
CA CYS A 6 -21.85 -2.46 11.67
C CYS A 6 -23.05 -3.39 11.94
N CYS A 7 -22.82 -4.63 12.38
CA CYS A 7 -23.91 -5.55 12.71
C CYS A 7 -24.77 -5.08 13.90
N SER A 8 -24.20 -4.34 14.86
CA SER A 8 -24.91 -3.88 16.06
C SER A 8 -26.00 -2.82 15.78
N VAL A 9 -25.94 -2.19 14.61
CA VAL A 9 -26.87 -1.15 14.14
C VAL A 9 -27.56 -1.55 12.83
N ALA A 10 -27.33 -2.78 12.35
CA ALA A 10 -27.88 -3.27 11.10
C ALA A 10 -29.38 -3.55 11.23
N PHE A 11 -30.11 -3.28 10.15
CA PHE A 11 -31.49 -3.72 10.02
C PHE A 11 -31.55 -5.18 9.56
N PRO A 12 -32.60 -5.94 9.94
CA PRO A 12 -32.83 -7.28 9.43
C PRO A 12 -33.06 -7.31 7.91
N SER A 13 -33.56 -6.21 7.35
CA SER A 13 -33.86 -6.06 5.92
C SER A 13 -33.77 -4.59 5.50
N ALA A 14 -33.44 -4.35 4.23
CA ALA A 14 -33.37 -2.99 3.69
C ALA A 14 -34.72 -2.27 3.75
N SER A 15 -35.84 -2.99 3.63
CA SER A 15 -37.21 -2.46 3.76
C SER A 15 -37.48 -1.78 5.10
N SER A 16 -36.73 -2.13 6.15
CA SER A 16 -36.92 -1.56 7.49
C SER A 16 -36.41 -0.11 7.64
N CYS A 17 -35.79 0.46 6.60
CA CYS A 17 -35.27 1.82 6.60
C CYS A 17 -35.51 2.55 5.25
N VAL A 18 -36.54 2.15 4.50
CA VAL A 18 -36.89 2.76 3.20
C VAL A 18 -37.65 4.07 3.38
N ASP A 19 -38.57 4.13 4.33
CA ASP A 19 -39.50 5.25 4.48
C ASP A 19 -39.01 6.31 5.47
N ASP A 20 -38.29 5.91 6.53
CA ASP A 20 -37.73 6.81 7.53
C ASP A 20 -36.28 6.46 7.85
N LEU A 21 -35.43 7.49 7.84
CA LEU A 21 -34.05 7.39 8.30
C LEU A 21 -34.04 7.41 9.83
N ASP A 22 -33.65 6.29 10.45
CA ASP A 22 -33.44 6.24 11.89
C ASP A 22 -32.14 7.00 12.26
N GLU A 23 -32.30 8.29 12.54
CA GLU A 23 -31.21 9.18 12.94
C GLU A 23 -30.46 8.66 14.18
N SER A 24 -31.16 8.00 15.11
CA SER A 24 -30.55 7.47 16.33
C SER A 24 -29.56 6.34 16.02
N ARG A 25 -29.92 5.42 15.11
CA ARG A 25 -29.03 4.36 14.62
C ARG A 25 -27.87 4.94 13.80
N SER A 26 -28.14 5.97 12.98
CA SER A 26 -27.09 6.66 12.24
C SER A 26 -26.07 7.33 13.17
N LEU A 27 -26.53 8.04 14.21
CA LEU A 27 -25.65 8.68 15.19
C LEU A 27 -24.81 7.64 15.93
N ARG A 28 -25.45 6.56 16.38
CA ARG A 28 -24.75 5.46 17.05
C ARG A 28 -23.67 4.82 16.17
N LEU A 29 -23.93 4.64 14.86
CA LEU A 29 -22.91 4.14 13.92
C LEU A 29 -21.74 5.12 13.81
N LYS A 30 -22.01 6.42 13.68
CA LYS A 30 -20.98 7.46 13.56
C LYS A 30 -20.09 7.47 14.81
N ASP A 31 -20.68 7.43 15.99
CA ASP A 31 -19.94 7.39 17.26
C ASP A 31 -19.06 6.13 17.35
N LEU A 32 -19.60 4.96 17.01
CA LEU A 32 -18.85 3.70 17.01
C LEU A 32 -17.68 3.71 16.03
N LEU A 33 -17.86 4.31 14.85
CA LEU A 33 -16.78 4.46 13.86
C LEU A 33 -15.73 5.45 14.34
N SER A 34 -16.15 6.62 14.85
CA SER A 34 -15.24 7.62 15.42
C SER A 34 -14.38 7.00 16.52
N ASP A 35 -15.00 6.36 17.51
CA ASP A 35 -14.30 5.67 18.60
C ASP A 35 -13.30 4.63 18.09
N TYR A 36 -13.69 3.83 17.09
CA TYR A 36 -12.83 2.80 16.53
C TYR A 36 -11.60 3.38 15.83
N PHE A 37 -11.80 4.43 15.03
CA PHE A 37 -10.72 5.04 14.26
C PHE A 37 -9.83 5.94 15.13
N ASP A 38 -10.37 6.62 16.14
CA ASP A 38 -9.58 7.44 17.07
C ASP A 38 -8.67 6.57 17.94
N LYS A 39 -9.18 5.48 18.52
CA LYS A 39 -8.34 4.51 19.25
C LYS A 39 -7.20 3.93 18.40
N ARG A 40 -7.47 3.74 17.10
CA ARG A 40 -6.47 3.24 16.16
C ARG A 40 -5.47 4.32 15.74
N ARG A 41 -5.91 5.58 15.70
CA ARG A 41 -5.07 6.75 15.42
C ARG A 41 -4.11 7.01 16.58
N ASP A 42 -4.55 6.89 17.81
CA ASP A 42 -3.69 7.00 19.01
C ASP A 42 -2.61 5.93 19.02
N LEU A 43 -2.98 4.67 18.75
CA LEU A 43 -2.01 3.59 18.58
C LEU A 43 -1.01 3.90 17.47
N SER A 44 -1.48 4.41 16.32
CA SER A 44 -0.62 4.79 15.20
C SER A 44 0.30 5.95 15.54
N GLN A 45 -0.13 6.89 16.37
CA GLN A 45 0.67 8.03 16.83
C GLN A 45 1.69 7.65 17.91
N MET A 46 1.35 6.74 18.84
CA MET A 46 2.33 6.17 19.78
C MET A 46 3.41 5.37 19.08
N LEU A 47 3.00 4.70 18.01
CA LEU A 47 3.85 3.91 17.16
C LEU A 47 4.73 4.81 16.27
N ALA A 48 4.21 5.92 15.74
CA ALA A 48 4.88 6.80 14.79
C ALA A 48 6.36 7.15 15.12
N PRO A 49 6.75 7.50 16.36
CA PRO A 49 8.16 7.73 16.72
C PRO A 49 9.08 6.56 16.35
N VAL A 50 8.62 5.33 16.59
CA VAL A 50 9.39 4.10 16.28
C VAL A 50 9.55 3.90 14.77
N TYR A 51 8.50 4.18 13.98
CA TYR A 51 8.57 4.06 12.52
C TYR A 51 9.40 5.18 11.90
N ILE A 52 9.37 6.38 12.48
CA ILE A 52 10.15 7.54 11.99
C ILE A 52 11.64 7.29 12.21
N GLU A 53 12.06 6.82 13.39
CA GLU A 53 13.46 6.45 13.65
C GLU A 53 13.96 5.32 12.73
N GLU A 54 13.09 4.37 12.39
CA GLU A 54 13.43 3.30 11.46
C GLU A 54 13.51 3.80 10.00
N LEU A 55 12.65 4.74 9.60
CA LEU A 55 12.70 5.37 8.27
C LEU A 55 13.94 6.26 8.07
N ASP A 56 14.37 6.99 9.11
CA ASP A 56 15.55 7.88 9.04
C ASP A 56 16.87 7.13 8.78
N LYS A 57 16.91 5.81 9.04
CA LYS A 57 18.03 4.93 8.65
C LYS A 57 18.14 4.75 7.13
N TYR A 58 17.05 4.95 6.38
CA TYR A 58 16.97 4.69 4.95
C TYR A 58 16.90 6.02 4.19
N LYS A 59 18.01 6.75 4.17
CA LYS A 59 18.14 7.87 3.23
C LYS A 59 18.12 7.31 1.81
N PHE A 60 17.15 7.76 1.02
CA PHE A 60 16.97 7.31 -0.37
C PHE A 60 18.25 7.46 -1.21
N SER A 61 19.00 8.55 -0.99
CA SER A 61 20.26 8.82 -1.68
C SER A 61 21.31 7.72 -1.49
N ASP A 62 21.36 7.10 -0.31
CA ASP A 62 22.36 6.07 0.00
C ASP A 62 22.03 4.75 -0.71
N TRP A 63 20.75 4.52 -0.97
CA TRP A 63 20.24 3.31 -1.62
C TRP A 63 20.05 3.46 -3.13
N GLU A 64 20.14 4.67 -3.67
CA GLU A 64 19.82 4.98 -5.06
C GLU A 64 20.59 4.06 -6.03
N ASN A 65 21.90 3.91 -5.85
CA ASN A 65 22.73 3.07 -6.71
C ASN A 65 22.35 1.58 -6.64
N GLN A 66 22.02 1.08 -5.45
CA GLN A 66 21.59 -0.31 -5.27
C GLN A 66 20.21 -0.54 -5.91
N ILE A 67 19.29 0.41 -5.75
CA ILE A 67 17.96 0.38 -6.39
C ILE A 67 18.12 0.35 -7.91
N ARG A 68 18.97 1.21 -8.49
CA ARG A 68 19.26 1.22 -9.93
C ARG A 68 19.82 -0.12 -10.40
N ALA A 69 20.82 -0.67 -9.71
CA ALA A 69 21.41 -1.96 -10.05
C ALA A 69 20.37 -3.10 -10.01
N ASP A 70 19.50 -3.10 -9.01
CA ASP A 70 18.43 -4.09 -8.91
C ASP A 70 17.37 -3.94 -9.99
N ILE A 71 17.02 -2.70 -10.38
CA ILE A 71 16.12 -2.45 -11.50
C ILE A 71 16.72 -3.01 -12.79
N ARG A 72 18.01 -2.76 -13.06
CA ARG A 72 18.70 -3.34 -14.23
C ARG A 72 18.69 -4.86 -14.18
N SER A 73 19.02 -5.46 -13.04
CA SER A 73 18.97 -6.91 -12.84
C SER A 73 17.57 -7.48 -13.09
N PHE A 74 16.54 -6.81 -12.59
CA PHE A 74 15.14 -7.18 -12.80
C PHE A 74 14.76 -7.17 -14.29
N LEU A 75 15.12 -6.09 -15.00
CA LEU A 75 14.85 -5.95 -16.43
C LEU A 75 15.63 -6.99 -17.26
N SER A 76 16.90 -7.26 -16.92
CA SER A 76 17.70 -8.29 -17.60
C SER A 76 17.14 -9.70 -17.42
N ASN A 77 16.64 -10.02 -16.22
CA ASN A 77 16.05 -11.33 -15.93
C ASN A 77 14.69 -11.57 -16.60
N ARG A 78 14.07 -10.51 -17.15
CA ARG A 78 12.75 -10.52 -17.79
C ARG A 78 12.77 -9.70 -19.08
N SER A 79 13.76 -9.96 -19.93
CA SER A 79 14.02 -9.20 -21.15
C SER A 79 12.94 -9.37 -22.22
N ASP A 80 12.08 -10.39 -22.09
CA ASP A 80 10.92 -10.68 -22.94
C ASP A 80 9.68 -9.83 -22.60
N GLU A 81 9.63 -9.24 -21.40
CA GLU A 81 8.51 -8.45 -20.92
C GLU A 81 8.77 -6.93 -21.03
N LYS A 82 7.75 -6.16 -21.42
CA LYS A 82 7.84 -4.69 -21.43
C LYS A 82 7.24 -4.10 -20.15
N PHE A 83 8.10 -3.48 -19.35
CA PHE A 83 7.68 -2.78 -18.14
C PHE A 83 7.61 -1.26 -18.33
N SER A 84 6.65 -0.63 -17.65
CA SER A 84 6.67 0.80 -17.38
C SER A 84 7.35 1.08 -16.04
N GLY A 85 7.87 2.29 -15.81
CA GLY A 85 8.45 2.66 -14.51
C GLY A 85 7.49 2.44 -13.34
N ARG A 86 6.19 2.67 -13.56
CA ARG A 86 5.15 2.38 -12.58
C ARG A 86 4.96 0.89 -12.32
N ALA A 87 5.07 0.03 -13.33
CA ALA A 87 5.01 -1.42 -13.16
C ALA A 87 6.17 -1.92 -12.28
N VAL A 88 7.40 -1.48 -12.58
CA VAL A 88 8.60 -1.84 -11.80
C VAL A 88 8.47 -1.35 -10.36
N ALA A 89 8.08 -0.08 -10.16
CA ALA A 89 7.88 0.47 -8.82
C ALA A 89 6.85 -0.33 -8.02
N ARG A 90 5.75 -0.78 -8.64
CA ARG A 90 4.75 -1.63 -7.99
C ARG A 90 5.34 -2.97 -7.52
N ILE A 91 6.20 -3.59 -8.32
CA ILE A 91 6.87 -4.85 -7.94
C ILE A 91 7.80 -4.61 -6.76
N LEU A 92 8.66 -3.59 -6.84
CA LEU A 92 9.62 -3.24 -5.78
C LEU A 92 8.94 -2.87 -4.45
N HIS A 93 7.78 -2.24 -4.53
CA HIS A 93 6.95 -1.88 -3.37
C HIS A 93 5.99 -3.01 -2.94
N GLY A 94 5.83 -4.04 -3.79
CA GLY A 94 4.98 -5.20 -3.56
C GLY A 94 3.48 -4.96 -3.65
N ILE A 95 3.06 -4.12 -4.59
CA ILE A 95 1.66 -3.79 -4.88
C ILE A 95 1.23 -4.55 -6.14
N GLY A 96 0.48 -5.64 -5.98
CA GLY A 96 -0.03 -6.43 -7.10
C GLY A 96 -0.93 -5.63 -8.03
N SER A 97 -0.92 -5.94 -9.32
CA SER A 97 -1.82 -5.37 -10.33
C SER A 97 -2.40 -6.47 -11.22
N PRO A 98 -3.47 -6.20 -11.97
CA PRO A 98 -4.02 -7.20 -12.90
C PRO A 98 -2.98 -7.78 -13.87
N CYS A 99 -2.08 -6.93 -14.41
CA CYS A 99 -1.00 -7.36 -15.30
C CYS A 99 0.19 -7.98 -14.55
N PHE A 100 0.39 -7.61 -13.28
CA PHE A 100 1.51 -8.06 -12.44
C PHE A 100 0.99 -8.61 -11.11
N PRO A 101 0.34 -9.79 -11.10
CA PRO A 101 -0.34 -10.32 -9.93
C PRO A 101 0.67 -10.77 -8.85
N ALA A 102 0.32 -10.52 -7.58
CA ALA A 102 1.18 -10.86 -6.43
C ALA A 102 1.45 -12.36 -6.31
N GLN A 103 0.53 -13.21 -6.80
CA GLN A 103 0.66 -14.67 -6.82
C GLN A 103 1.82 -15.15 -7.70
N ILE A 104 2.19 -14.35 -8.71
CA ILE A 104 3.27 -14.64 -9.65
C ILE A 104 4.53 -13.86 -9.23
N TYR A 105 4.46 -12.52 -9.23
CA TYR A 105 5.63 -11.67 -8.97
C TYR A 105 6.05 -11.67 -7.50
N GLY A 106 5.14 -11.96 -6.58
CA GLY A 106 5.44 -12.05 -5.15
C GLY A 106 6.24 -13.27 -4.73
N ARG A 107 6.40 -14.26 -5.62
CA ARG A 107 7.29 -15.41 -5.39
C ARG A 107 8.76 -15.01 -5.47
N ASP A 108 9.09 -14.02 -6.31
CA ASP A 108 10.45 -13.52 -6.45
C ASP A 108 10.75 -12.46 -5.38
N ARG A 109 11.17 -12.94 -4.20
CA ARG A 109 11.53 -12.11 -3.04
C ARG A 109 12.78 -11.26 -3.26
N ARG A 110 13.52 -11.46 -4.35
CA ARG A 110 14.67 -10.59 -4.69
C ARG A 110 14.22 -9.19 -5.09
N TYR A 111 12.99 -9.04 -5.54
CA TYR A 111 12.43 -7.77 -6.01
C TYR A 111 11.17 -7.38 -5.24
N TRP A 112 10.30 -8.35 -4.93
CA TRP A 112 9.00 -8.06 -4.31
C TRP A 112 9.13 -7.49 -2.90
N ARG A 113 8.53 -6.31 -2.65
CA ARG A 113 8.56 -5.58 -1.36
C ARG A 113 9.96 -5.23 -0.86
N LYS A 114 11.01 -5.35 -1.69
CA LYS A 114 12.39 -5.05 -1.28
C LYS A 114 12.58 -3.58 -0.89
N TYR A 115 11.79 -2.69 -1.48
CA TYR A 115 11.89 -1.23 -1.32
C TYR A 115 10.59 -0.60 -0.82
N ILE A 116 9.84 -1.34 0.01
CA ILE A 116 8.54 -0.89 0.55
C ILE A 116 8.63 0.34 1.45
N GLN A 117 9.80 0.59 2.03
CA GLN A 117 10.08 1.71 2.92
C GLN A 117 10.32 3.04 2.18
N PHE A 118 10.56 3.00 0.87
CA PHE A 118 10.88 4.18 0.07
C PHE A 118 9.62 4.78 -0.58
N ASP A 119 9.63 6.09 -0.81
CA ASP A 119 8.52 6.76 -1.48
C ASP A 119 8.28 6.17 -2.87
N PHE A 120 7.00 5.86 -3.12
CA PHE A 120 6.60 5.21 -4.35
C PHE A 120 6.87 6.06 -5.59
N ASN A 121 6.75 7.39 -5.52
CA ASN A 121 7.02 8.27 -6.65
C ASN A 121 8.52 8.38 -6.94
N GLN A 122 9.36 8.35 -5.91
CA GLN A 122 10.81 8.27 -6.09
C GLN A 122 11.21 6.99 -6.83
N LEU A 123 10.64 5.83 -6.46
CA LEU A 123 10.85 4.57 -7.18
C LEU A 123 10.37 4.62 -8.64
N ILE A 124 9.22 5.25 -8.92
CA ILE A 124 8.75 5.44 -10.30
C ILE A 124 9.75 6.24 -11.13
N ARG A 125 10.25 7.36 -10.58
CA ARG A 125 11.22 8.23 -11.27
C ARG A 125 12.50 7.46 -11.59
N LEU A 126 13.08 6.77 -10.61
CA LEU A 126 14.26 5.94 -10.81
C LEU A 126 14.04 4.84 -11.85
N ALA A 127 12.96 4.07 -11.72
CA ALA A 127 12.66 2.99 -12.66
C ALA A 127 12.46 3.52 -14.09
N THR A 128 11.81 4.66 -14.24
CA THR A 128 11.62 5.29 -15.56
C THR A 128 12.96 5.69 -16.17
N GLN A 129 13.85 6.30 -15.38
CA GLN A 129 15.20 6.63 -15.84
C GLN A 129 15.95 5.38 -16.27
N GLU A 130 15.99 4.34 -15.45
CA GLU A 130 16.71 3.10 -15.77
C GLU A 130 16.15 2.40 -17.02
N ILE A 131 14.83 2.38 -17.22
CA ILE A 131 14.22 1.81 -18.45
C ILE A 131 14.66 2.57 -19.71
N ILE A 132 14.86 3.89 -19.62
CA ILE A 132 15.34 4.71 -20.74
C ILE A 132 16.81 4.41 -21.04
N HIS A 133 17.65 4.25 -20.00
CA HIS A 133 19.08 3.98 -20.15
C HIS A 133 19.39 2.51 -20.50
N PHE A 134 18.49 1.60 -20.20
CA PHE A 134 18.63 0.16 -20.47
C PHE A 134 18.31 -0.21 -21.93
N LYS A 135 17.61 0.67 -22.66
CA LYS A 135 17.27 0.48 -24.07
C LYS A 135 18.42 0.82 -25.02
#